data_AF-A0A6M0BKI7-F1
#
_entry.id   AF-A0A6M0BKI7-F1
#
_cell.length_a   1.000
_cell.length_b   1.000
_cell.length_c   1.000
_cell.angle_alpha   90.00
_cell.angle_beta   90.00
_cell.angle_gamma   90.00
#
_symmetry.space_group_name_H-M   'P 1'
#
loop_
_entity.id
_entity.type
_entity.pdbx_description
1 polymer ?
#
loop_
_entity_poly.entity_id
_entity_poly.type
_entity_poly.pdbx_seq_one_letter_code
_entity_poly.pdbx_strand_id
1 'polypeptide(L)'
;MKVISLLDPSICSSNLGDQIIIDSVDNIIDTTFDEPLLIRIQTQDQISSNSYKYMRMSDIKIIGGTNLLSSKMNSYKQWKVNLWDSLFINDIILLGVGWWKYQKKPNFYTRVLYKVLLSNTYLHSVRDSYTEQKLKSIGIPNVVNTSCPTLWTLTEEHCSNIPRKKS
;
A
#
# COMPACT_ATOMS: atom_id res chain seq x y z
N MET A 1 -19.76 5.83 9.99
CA MET A 1 -19.34 5.18 8.73
C MET A 1 -18.39 6.08 7.95
N LYS A 2 -17.14 5.64 7.81
CA LYS A 2 -16.11 6.26 6.96
C LYS A 2 -16.08 5.57 5.60
N VAL A 3 -15.90 6.32 4.51
CA VAL A 3 -15.71 5.74 3.17
C VAL A 3 -14.22 5.57 2.91
N ILE A 4 -13.77 4.33 2.70
CA ILE A 4 -12.36 4.01 2.52
C ILE A 4 -12.17 3.40 1.13
N SER A 5 -11.30 4.00 0.32
CA SER A 5 -10.79 3.36 -0.89
C SER A 5 -9.54 2.56 -0.57
N LEU A 6 -9.61 1.24 -0.73
CA LEU A 6 -8.46 0.35 -0.65
C LEU A 6 -7.95 0.02 -2.06
N LEU A 7 -6.76 0.52 -2.36
CA LEU A 7 -5.99 0.13 -3.52
C LEU A 7 -5.36 -1.25 -3.26
N ASP A 8 -5.93 -2.25 -3.92
CA ASP A 8 -5.75 -3.68 -3.67
C ASP A 8 -4.93 -4.33 -4.81
N PRO A 9 -3.70 -4.80 -4.53
CA PRO A 9 -2.87 -5.51 -5.48
C PRO A 9 -3.34 -6.93 -5.80
N SER A 10 -4.21 -7.54 -4.99
CA SER A 10 -4.65 -8.94 -5.16
C SER A 10 -5.68 -9.12 -6.29
N ILE A 11 -6.51 -8.10 -6.58
CA ILE A 11 -7.63 -8.18 -7.55
C ILE A 11 -7.19 -8.63 -8.95
N CYS A 12 -5.98 -8.23 -9.37
CA CYS A 12 -5.43 -8.60 -10.68
C CYS A 12 -4.11 -9.37 -10.54
N SER A 13 -3.93 -10.11 -9.44
CA SER A 13 -2.74 -10.91 -9.16
C SER A 13 -3.08 -12.39 -9.13
N SER A 14 -2.19 -13.22 -9.67
CA SER A 14 -2.21 -14.68 -9.47
C SER A 14 -1.39 -15.13 -8.25
N ASN A 15 -0.78 -14.18 -7.52
CA ASN A 15 0.05 -14.46 -6.37
C ASN A 15 -0.80 -14.60 -5.10
N LEU A 16 -0.90 -15.82 -4.57
CA LEU A 16 -1.58 -16.12 -3.31
C LEU A 16 -1.03 -15.28 -2.14
N GLY A 17 0.26 -14.93 -2.15
CA GLY A 17 0.84 -14.07 -1.14
C GLY A 17 0.21 -12.68 -1.10
N ASP A 18 -0.23 -12.13 -2.24
CA ASP A 18 -0.91 -10.83 -2.25
C ASP A 18 -2.29 -10.92 -1.61
N GLN A 19 -2.99 -12.06 -1.74
CA GLN A 19 -4.27 -12.32 -1.07
C GLN A 19 -4.09 -12.37 0.45
N ILE A 20 -3.13 -13.15 0.95
CA ILE A 20 -2.84 -13.28 2.39
C ILE A 20 -2.50 -11.91 3.02
N ILE A 21 -1.75 -11.07 2.30
CA ILE A 21 -1.43 -9.72 2.76
C ILE A 21 -2.69 -8.86 2.84
N ILE A 22 -3.58 -8.95 1.85
CA ILE A 22 -4.80 -8.16 1.82
C ILE A 22 -5.80 -8.60 2.87
N ASP A 23 -5.92 -9.89 3.15
CA ASP A 23 -6.72 -10.40 4.28
C ASP A 23 -6.23 -9.80 5.62
N SER A 24 -4.92 -9.64 5.77
CA SER A 24 -4.34 -8.99 6.96
C SER A 24 -4.62 -7.49 6.99
N VAL A 25 -4.60 -6.81 5.84
CA VAL A 25 -4.95 -5.39 5.70
C VAL A 25 -6.43 -5.16 6.03
N ASP A 26 -7.32 -6.04 5.57
CA ASP A 26 -8.75 -5.97 5.85
C ASP A 26 -9.02 -6.08 7.35
N ASN A 27 -8.41 -7.06 8.03
CA ASN A 27 -8.50 -7.20 9.49
C ASN A 27 -8.02 -5.92 10.22
N ILE A 28 -6.96 -5.27 9.73
CA ILE A 28 -6.47 -4.02 10.32
C ILE A 28 -7.48 -2.89 10.10
N ILE A 29 -8.07 -2.78 8.90
CA ILE A 29 -9.07 -1.76 8.60
C ILE A 29 -10.32 -1.97 9.48
N ASP A 30 -10.83 -3.19 9.56
CA ASP A 30 -12.04 -3.52 10.32
C ASP A 30 -11.86 -3.33 11.83
N THR A 31 -10.65 -3.54 12.35
CA THR A 31 -10.35 -3.29 13.78
C THR A 31 -10.05 -1.82 14.08
N THR A 32 -9.67 -1.03 13.08
CA THR A 32 -9.31 0.39 13.25
C THR A 32 -10.50 1.32 13.06
N PHE A 33 -11.41 0.99 12.15
CA PHE A 33 -12.54 1.84 11.79
C PHE A 33 -13.87 1.21 12.20
N ASP A 34 -14.74 2.03 12.78
CA ASP A 34 -16.10 1.63 13.13
C ASP A 34 -16.99 1.59 11.88
N GLU A 35 -17.35 0.37 11.46
CA GLU A 35 -18.18 0.03 10.30
C GLU A 35 -17.83 0.86 9.04
N PRO A 36 -16.64 0.64 8.44
CA PRO A 36 -16.23 1.38 7.24
C PRO A 36 -16.95 0.88 5.99
N LEU A 37 -17.29 1.80 5.09
CA LEU A 37 -17.65 1.44 3.71
C LEU A 37 -16.36 1.28 2.90
N LEU A 38 -15.98 0.02 2.65
CA LEU A 38 -14.76 -0.29 1.91
C LEU A 38 -15.02 -0.41 0.40
N ILE A 39 -14.35 0.43 -0.39
CA ILE A 39 -14.36 0.40 -1.85
C ILE A 39 -13.00 -0.12 -2.33
N ARG A 40 -12.99 -1.28 -3.01
CA ARG A 40 -11.75 -1.88 -3.52
C ARG A 40 -11.44 -1.46 -4.94
N ILE A 41 -10.18 -1.14 -5.20
CA ILE A 41 -9.69 -0.67 -6.50
C ILE A 41 -8.39 -1.39 -6.84
N GLN A 42 -8.32 -1.99 -8.02
CA GLN A 42 -7.13 -2.69 -8.47
C GLN A 42 -5.93 -1.76 -8.67
N THR A 43 -4.71 -2.27 -8.39
CA THR A 43 -3.46 -1.54 -8.64
C THR A 43 -2.66 -2.04 -9.84
N GLN A 44 -2.78 -3.32 -10.19
CA GLN A 44 -2.01 -3.95 -11.27
C GLN A 44 -2.66 -3.82 -12.65
N ASP A 45 -3.84 -3.19 -12.73
CA ASP A 45 -4.49 -2.88 -14.00
C ASP A 45 -4.92 -1.41 -14.12
N GLN A 46 -5.40 -1.00 -15.29
CA GLN A 46 -5.82 0.37 -15.52
C GLN A 46 -6.96 0.76 -14.56
N ILE A 47 -6.82 1.94 -13.96
CA ILE A 47 -7.82 2.52 -13.07
C ILE A 47 -8.91 3.18 -13.92
N SER A 48 -10.17 2.80 -13.64
CA SER A 48 -11.32 3.31 -14.39
C SER A 48 -11.73 4.72 -13.95
N SER A 49 -12.51 5.42 -14.79
CA SER A 49 -13.10 6.71 -14.44
C SER A 49 -14.01 6.63 -13.20
N ASN A 50 -14.72 5.52 -13.02
CA ASN A 50 -15.53 5.27 -11.83
C ASN A 50 -14.66 5.10 -10.59
N SER A 51 -13.54 4.39 -10.70
CA SER A 51 -12.57 4.26 -9.60
C SER A 51 -12.02 5.63 -9.19
N TYR A 52 -11.71 6.52 -10.13
CA TYR A 52 -11.34 7.92 -9.84
C TYR A 52 -12.46 8.70 -9.13
N LYS A 53 -13.73 8.47 -9.49
CA LYS A 53 -14.86 9.09 -8.80
C LYS A 53 -14.94 8.62 -7.35
N TYR A 54 -14.88 7.31 -7.12
CA TYR A 54 -14.97 6.75 -5.77
C TYR A 54 -13.80 7.17 -4.87
N MET A 55 -12.57 7.21 -5.39
CA MET A 55 -11.42 7.72 -4.64
C MET A 55 -11.55 9.19 -4.24
N ARG A 56 -12.18 10.01 -5.07
CA ARG A 56 -12.46 11.42 -4.73
C ARG A 56 -13.55 11.58 -3.68
N MET A 57 -14.47 10.63 -3.61
CA MET A 57 -15.55 10.61 -2.61
C MET A 57 -15.14 9.95 -1.29
N SER A 58 -13.99 9.28 -1.25
CA SER A 58 -13.52 8.56 -0.06
C SER A 58 -12.88 9.50 0.95
N ASP A 59 -13.18 9.29 2.23
CA ASP A 59 -12.52 9.97 3.34
C ASP A 59 -11.04 9.61 3.42
N ILE A 60 -10.71 8.35 3.15
CA ILE A 60 -9.36 7.78 3.29
C ILE A 60 -9.05 6.93 2.06
N LYS A 61 -7.83 7.06 1.56
CA LYS A 61 -7.29 6.26 0.46
C LYS A 61 -6.07 5.49 0.96
N ILE A 62 -6.18 4.18 1.06
CA ILE A 62 -5.11 3.31 1.54
C ILE A 62 -4.63 2.46 0.38
N ILE A 63 -3.32 2.27 0.24
CA ILE A 63 -2.75 1.23 -0.60
C ILE A 63 -2.13 0.15 0.28
N GLY A 64 -2.71 -1.05 0.19
CA GLY A 64 -2.32 -2.19 1.00
C GLY A 64 -1.26 -3.04 0.32
N GLY A 65 -0.20 -3.36 1.06
CA GLY A 65 0.59 -4.56 0.80
C GLY A 65 1.68 -4.48 -0.27
N THR A 66 2.17 -5.68 -0.62
CA THR A 66 3.17 -6.14 -1.60
C THR A 66 4.32 -5.20 -2.02
N ASN A 67 5.08 -5.66 -3.00
CA ASN A 67 6.32 -5.11 -3.51
C ASN A 67 6.15 -3.99 -4.54
N LEU A 68 5.19 -3.11 -4.30
CA LEU A 68 4.55 -2.32 -5.33
C LEU A 68 5.35 -1.07 -5.78
N LEU A 69 6.31 -0.59 -4.98
CA LEU A 69 7.12 0.59 -5.29
C LEU A 69 8.35 0.27 -6.16
N SER A 70 8.74 1.21 -7.01
CA SER A 70 9.86 1.07 -7.96
C SER A 70 10.53 2.41 -8.22
N SER A 71 11.83 2.40 -8.53
CA SER A 71 12.62 3.60 -8.86
C SER A 71 12.40 4.10 -10.29
N LYS A 72 11.71 3.31 -11.11
CA LYS A 72 11.37 3.61 -12.50
C LYS A 72 9.91 3.29 -12.77
N MET A 73 9.02 4.07 -12.14
CA MET A 73 7.57 3.93 -12.33
C MET A 73 7.15 4.15 -13.79
N ASN A 74 7.96 4.80 -14.63
CA ASN A 74 7.68 4.99 -16.05
C ASN A 74 7.95 3.74 -16.93
N SER A 75 8.64 2.71 -16.43
CA SER A 75 8.98 1.51 -17.22
C SER A 75 8.48 0.20 -16.62
N TYR A 76 8.36 0.11 -15.29
CA TYR A 76 7.86 -1.08 -14.60
C TYR A 76 6.84 -0.66 -13.55
N LYS A 77 5.63 -1.21 -13.64
CA LYS A 77 4.45 -0.79 -12.87
C LYS A 77 3.70 -2.01 -12.33
N GLN A 78 4.06 -2.47 -11.12
CA GLN A 78 3.08 -3.23 -10.33
C GLN A 78 1.94 -2.31 -9.88
N TRP A 79 2.26 -1.03 -9.63
CA TRP A 79 1.26 0.02 -9.54
C TRP A 79 1.11 0.72 -10.88
N LYS A 80 0.03 0.42 -11.62
CA LYS A 80 -0.26 1.04 -12.91
C LYS A 80 -0.84 2.45 -12.75
N VAL A 81 0.00 3.37 -12.30
CA VAL A 81 -0.28 4.80 -12.23
C VAL A 81 0.73 5.62 -13.02
N ASN A 82 0.31 6.79 -13.45
CA ASN A 82 1.09 7.76 -14.17
C ASN A 82 0.75 9.18 -13.69
N LEU A 83 1.46 10.19 -14.21
CA LEU A 83 1.30 11.57 -13.74
C LEU A 83 -0.08 12.16 -14.07
N TRP A 84 -0.75 11.71 -15.14
CA TRP A 84 -2.13 12.10 -15.43
C TRP A 84 -3.10 11.55 -14.39
N ASP A 85 -2.87 10.32 -13.93
CA ASP A 85 -3.69 9.71 -12.88
C ASP A 85 -3.57 10.50 -11.57
N SER A 86 -2.41 11.13 -11.32
CA SER A 86 -2.17 11.95 -10.13
C SER A 86 -3.04 13.21 -10.01
N LEU A 87 -3.70 13.62 -11.09
CA LEU A 87 -4.72 14.68 -11.05
C LEU A 87 -6.02 14.21 -10.39
N PHE A 88 -6.27 12.90 -10.36
CA PHE A 88 -7.48 12.29 -9.83
C PHE A 88 -7.24 11.46 -8.58
N ILE A 89 -6.01 10.97 -8.42
CA ILE A 89 -5.54 10.18 -7.30
C ILE A 89 -4.43 10.95 -6.59
N ASN A 90 -4.66 11.30 -5.34
CA ASN A 90 -3.67 11.91 -4.46
C ASN A 90 -4.04 11.60 -3.01
N ASP A 91 -3.17 12.00 -2.08
CA ASP A 91 -3.38 11.81 -0.64
C ASP A 91 -3.56 10.33 -0.24
N ILE A 92 -2.75 9.45 -0.85
CA ILE A 92 -2.78 8.02 -0.57
C ILE A 92 -1.85 7.69 0.62
N ILE A 93 -2.32 6.81 1.48
CA ILE A 93 -1.59 6.30 2.65
C ILE A 93 -1.06 4.90 2.33
N LEU A 94 0.25 4.70 2.47
CA LEU A 94 0.86 3.37 2.38
C LEU A 94 0.58 2.56 3.65
N LEU A 95 0.17 1.30 3.48
CA LEU A 95 0.03 0.33 4.56
C LEU A 95 0.81 -0.95 4.22
N GLY A 96 1.97 -1.14 4.85
CA GLY A 96 2.77 -2.34 4.69
C GLY A 96 3.41 -2.52 3.31
N VAL A 97 3.64 -1.43 2.58
CA VAL A 97 4.13 -1.48 1.20
C VAL A 97 5.65 -1.63 1.13
N GLY A 98 6.13 -2.34 0.12
CA GLY A 98 7.55 -2.58 -0.14
C GLY A 98 8.04 -2.13 -1.51
N TRP A 99 9.36 -2.11 -1.63
CA TRP A 99 10.06 -1.83 -2.88
C TRP A 99 10.39 -3.10 -3.65
N TRP A 100 10.00 -3.19 -4.92
CA TRP A 100 10.06 -4.42 -5.72
C TRP A 100 11.42 -5.13 -5.68
N LYS A 101 12.51 -4.37 -5.85
CA LYS A 101 13.91 -4.86 -5.86
C LYS A 101 14.87 -3.78 -5.38
N TYR A 102 16.09 -4.21 -5.04
CA TYR A 102 17.21 -3.29 -4.90
C TYR A 102 17.48 -2.58 -6.24
N GLN A 103 17.41 -1.26 -6.20
CA GLN A 103 17.45 -0.39 -7.37
C GLN A 103 18.28 0.85 -7.04
N LYS A 104 18.74 1.55 -8.09
CA LYS A 104 19.34 2.89 -7.95
C LYS A 104 18.32 3.89 -7.38
N LYS A 105 18.73 5.14 -7.14
CA LYS A 105 17.79 6.15 -6.64
C LYS A 105 16.60 6.32 -7.63
N PRO A 106 15.38 6.59 -7.12
CA PRO A 106 14.26 6.90 -7.99
C PRO A 106 14.58 8.05 -8.94
N ASN A 107 14.20 7.89 -10.21
CA ASN A 107 14.38 8.94 -11.20
C ASN A 107 13.47 10.15 -10.89
N PHE A 108 13.73 11.27 -11.58
CA PHE A 108 12.97 12.50 -11.35
C PHE A 108 11.46 12.30 -11.53
N TYR A 109 11.04 11.59 -12.59
CA TYR A 109 9.64 11.25 -12.83
C TYR A 109 8.99 10.55 -11.63
N THR A 110 9.61 9.48 -11.15
CA THR A 110 9.11 8.68 -10.03
C THR A 110 9.06 9.49 -8.74
N ARG A 111 10.07 10.34 -8.50
CA ARG A 111 10.11 11.23 -7.35
C ARG A 111 8.93 12.20 -7.35
N VAL A 112 8.67 12.85 -8.49
CA VAL A 112 7.53 13.78 -8.62
C VAL A 112 6.23 13.01 -8.44
N LEU A 113 6.07 11.87 -9.12
CA LEU A 113 4.88 11.05 -9.03
C LEU A 113 4.54 10.67 -7.58
N TYR A 114 5.50 10.15 -6.81
CA TYR A 114 5.24 9.78 -5.42
C TYR A 114 4.92 10.98 -4.53
N LYS A 115 5.56 12.13 -4.74
CA LYS A 115 5.24 13.35 -3.98
C LYS A 115 3.83 13.87 -4.24
N VAL A 116 3.26 13.62 -5.41
CA VAL A 116 1.87 14.01 -5.72
C VAL A 116 0.88 12.95 -5.23
N LEU A 117 1.20 11.66 -5.41
CA LEU A 117 0.29 10.57 -5.06
C LEU A 117 0.16 10.36 -3.55
N LEU A 118 1.27 10.43 -2.81
CA LEU A 118 1.32 10.05 -1.41
C LEU A 118 0.97 11.23 -0.50
N SER A 119 0.25 10.93 0.57
CA SER A 119 -0.14 11.90 1.57
C SER A 119 1.08 12.58 2.21
N ASN A 120 0.99 13.89 2.44
CA ASN A 120 1.98 14.65 3.19
C ASN A 120 1.57 14.86 4.66
N THR A 121 0.37 14.44 5.06
CA THR A 121 -0.20 14.62 6.40
C THR A 121 -0.12 13.35 7.24
N TYR A 122 -0.41 12.18 6.63
CA TYR A 122 -0.47 10.90 7.33
C TYR A 122 0.87 10.18 7.37
N LEU A 123 1.06 9.30 8.36
CA LEU A 123 2.21 8.40 8.39
C LEU A 123 2.03 7.26 7.39
N HIS A 124 3.11 6.96 6.67
CA HIS A 124 3.19 5.82 5.76
C HIS A 124 3.82 4.62 6.46
N SER A 125 3.12 3.50 6.42
CA SER A 125 3.65 2.21 6.86
C SER A 125 4.32 1.51 5.68
N VAL A 126 5.58 1.14 5.87
CA VAL A 126 6.34 0.30 4.92
C VAL A 126 6.85 -0.95 5.60
N ARG A 127 7.14 -1.98 4.82
CA ARG A 127 7.46 -3.30 5.35
C ARG A 127 8.94 -3.54 5.68
N ASP A 128 9.83 -2.69 5.18
CA ASP A 128 11.28 -2.88 5.33
C ASP A 128 12.04 -1.54 5.33
N SER A 129 13.20 -1.53 6.00
CA SER A 129 14.02 -0.32 6.16
C SER A 129 14.60 0.17 4.85
N TYR A 130 14.73 -0.71 3.84
CA TYR A 130 15.19 -0.29 2.52
C TYR A 130 14.17 0.62 1.83
N THR A 131 12.88 0.23 1.88
CA THR A 131 11.75 1.02 1.36
C THR A 131 11.64 2.34 2.11
N GLU A 132 11.76 2.31 3.43
CA GLU A 132 11.75 3.49 4.30
C GLU A 132 12.86 4.48 3.89
N GLN A 133 14.11 4.01 3.81
CA GLN A 133 15.25 4.84 3.43
C GLN A 133 15.11 5.40 2.01
N LYS A 134 14.55 4.62 1.07
CA LYS A 134 14.31 5.08 -0.30
C LYS A 134 13.30 6.23 -0.36
N LEU A 135 12.17 6.11 0.32
CA LEU A 135 11.16 7.17 0.38
C LEU A 135 11.71 8.42 1.08
N LYS A 136 12.41 8.27 2.20
CA LYS A 136 13.11 9.37 2.88
C LYS A 136 14.10 10.07 1.95
N SER A 137 14.89 9.31 1.18
CA SER A 137 15.89 9.85 0.25
C SER A 137 15.32 10.70 -0.90
N ILE A 138 14.02 10.59 -1.17
CA ILE A 138 13.33 11.39 -2.19
C ILE A 138 12.45 12.50 -1.60
N GLY A 139 12.55 12.74 -0.28
CA GLY A 139 11.85 13.81 0.41
C GLY A 139 10.44 13.44 0.85
N ILE A 140 10.21 12.19 1.21
CA ILE A 140 8.97 11.70 1.85
C ILE A 140 9.34 11.19 3.25
N PRO A 141 9.40 12.11 4.25
CA PRO A 141 9.98 11.80 5.56
C PRO A 141 9.00 11.10 6.51
N ASN A 142 7.70 11.25 6.28
CA ASN A 142 6.57 10.72 7.04
C ASN A 142 6.36 9.21 6.81
N VAL A 143 7.43 8.42 6.91
CA VAL A 143 7.43 6.98 6.67
C VAL A 143 8.10 6.24 7.82
N VAL A 144 7.48 5.13 8.21
CA VAL A 144 7.91 4.26 9.32
C VAL A 144 7.91 2.81 8.83
N ASN A 145 8.99 2.08 9.12
CA ASN A 145 9.02 0.64 8.91
C ASN A 145 8.23 -0.05 10.03
N THR A 146 7.10 -0.64 9.67
CA THR A 146 6.19 -1.36 10.58
C THR A 146 6.13 -2.84 10.25
N SER A 147 7.00 -3.35 9.37
CA SER A 147 6.93 -4.71 8.81
C SER A 147 5.68 -4.99 7.97
N CYS A 148 5.58 -6.23 7.45
CA CYS A 148 4.42 -6.69 6.68
C CYS A 148 3.17 -6.79 7.57
N PRO A 149 1.98 -6.36 7.11
CA PRO A 149 0.72 -6.45 7.87
C PRO A 149 0.42 -7.85 8.39
N THR A 150 0.84 -8.89 7.66
CA THR A 150 0.70 -10.30 8.05
C THR A 150 1.42 -10.67 9.35
N LEU A 151 2.34 -9.83 9.83
CA LEU A 151 3.09 -10.07 11.06
C LEU A 151 2.51 -9.33 12.28
N TRP A 152 1.57 -8.41 12.08
CA TRP A 152 1.10 -7.52 13.15
C TRP A 152 0.26 -8.24 14.21
N THR A 153 -0.32 -9.38 13.84
CA THR A 153 -1.10 -10.24 14.73
C THR A 153 -0.28 -11.31 15.43
N LEU A 154 1.02 -11.44 15.12
CA LEU A 154 1.92 -12.42 15.73
C LEU A 154 2.37 -11.98 17.14
N THR A 155 1.40 -11.85 18.04
CA THR A 155 1.65 -11.60 19.46
C THR A 155 2.27 -12.83 20.14
N GLU A 156 2.85 -12.65 21.33
CA GLU A 156 3.36 -13.77 22.12
C GLU A 156 2.26 -14.79 22.43
N GLU A 157 1.06 -14.30 22.75
CA GLU A 157 -0.14 -15.13 22.98
C GLU A 157 -0.48 -15.95 21.73
N HIS A 158 -0.59 -15.30 20.56
CA HIS A 158 -0.87 -15.99 19.31
C HIS A 158 0.20 -17.06 19.01
N CYS A 159 1.48 -16.71 19.15
CA CYS A 159 2.59 -17.61 18.90
C CYS A 159 2.63 -18.79 19.89
N SER A 160 2.16 -18.61 21.12
CA SER A 160 2.12 -19.67 22.13
C SER A 160 1.17 -20.82 21.79
N ASN A 161 0.12 -20.51 21.00
CA ASN A 161 -0.88 -21.48 20.54
C ASN A 161 -0.42 -22.32 19.34
N ILE A 162 0.72 -21.98 18.72
CA ILE A 162 1.25 -22.71 17.58
C ILE A 162 1.84 -24.05 18.06
N PRO A 163 1.42 -25.20 17.49
CA PRO A 163 1.95 -26.50 17.88
C PRO A 163 3.48 -26.58 17.72
N ARG A 164 4.17 -26.95 18.80
CA ARG A 164 5.64 -27.12 18.80
C ARG A 164 6.10 -28.46 18.21
N LYS A 165 5.16 -29.33 17.87
CA LYS A 165 5.40 -30.64 17.26
C LYS A 165 4.51 -30.76 16.04
N LYS A 166 5.06 -31.35 14.98
CA LYS A 166 4.34 -31.61 13.73
C LYS A 166 3.31 -32.72 13.97
N SER A 167 2.10 -32.53 13.43
CA SER A 167 1.04 -33.53 13.38
C SER A 167 1.41 -34.72 12.49
#